data_AF-A0A6H0CYZ0-F1
#
_entry.id   AF-A0A6H0CYZ0-F1
#
_cell.length_a   1.000
_cell.length_b   1.000
_cell.length_c   1.000
_cell.angle_alpha   90.00
_cell.angle_beta   90.00
_cell.angle_gamma   90.00
#
_symmetry.space_group_name_H-M   'P 1'
#
loop_
_entity.id
_entity.type
_entity.pdbx_description
1 polymer ?
#
loop_
_entity_poly.entity_id
_entity_poly.type
_entity_poly.pdbx_seq_one_letter_code
_entity_poly.pdbx_strand_id
1 'polypeptide(L)'
;MTSPNPGRLVAIDVHTHAEISKDGHGALSPELFGASAEYFKAHGHRTPTIDEMAAYYRERRMAAVVFTVDAEHATGHPRISNEEVAESCAAHADVLIPFASVDPHKGRAGVREARRLVEEYGVRGFKFHPSIQAFAPDDRLAYPLYEAIEELGVPALFHTGQTGIGAGVPGGGGIRLRYSDPMLVDDVAVDFPELRIILAHPSFPWQDEALAVATHKPYVYIDLSGWSPKYFPPQLVRYANTLLKDKVLFGSDYPVITPDRWLADFAKLDIKPEVRPKILKDNAARLLGLTTD
;
A
#
# COMPACT_ATOMS: atom_id res chain seq x y z
N MET A 1 6.72 -21.35 4.65
CA MET A 1 5.43 -20.78 5.11
C MET A 1 4.43 -20.88 3.97
N THR A 2 3.18 -21.26 4.26
CA THR A 2 2.12 -21.37 3.24
C THR A 2 1.60 -19.96 2.91
N SER A 3 1.79 -19.48 1.68
CA SER A 3 1.18 -18.23 1.19
C SER A 3 -0.29 -18.47 0.76
N PRO A 4 -1.11 -17.41 0.61
CA PRO A 4 -2.48 -17.56 0.14
C PRO A 4 -2.54 -18.24 -1.23
N ASN A 5 -3.46 -19.20 -1.41
CA ASN A 5 -3.65 -19.89 -2.68
C ASN A 5 -4.63 -19.10 -3.59
N PRO A 6 -4.17 -18.49 -4.71
CA PRO A 6 -5.03 -17.65 -5.55
C PRO A 6 -6.20 -18.39 -6.20
N GLY A 7 -6.11 -19.72 -6.33
CA GLY A 7 -7.20 -20.55 -6.85
C GLY A 7 -8.42 -20.63 -5.93
N ARG A 8 -8.26 -20.28 -4.65
CA ARG A 8 -9.34 -20.25 -3.65
C ARG A 8 -9.88 -18.84 -3.38
N LEU A 9 -9.24 -17.82 -3.95
CA LEU A 9 -9.54 -16.41 -3.68
C LEU A 9 -10.36 -15.77 -4.81
N VAL A 10 -11.22 -14.83 -4.44
CA VAL A 10 -11.97 -13.98 -5.38
C VAL A 10 -11.29 -12.64 -5.63
N ALA A 11 -10.49 -12.14 -4.69
CA ALA A 11 -9.71 -10.92 -4.81
C ALA A 11 -8.50 -10.91 -3.85
N ILE A 12 -7.51 -10.08 -4.15
CA ILE A 12 -6.35 -9.80 -3.30
C ILE A 12 -6.28 -8.27 -3.12
N ASP A 13 -6.49 -7.82 -1.90
CA ASP A 13 -6.36 -6.42 -1.51
C ASP A 13 -4.88 -6.10 -1.27
N VAL A 14 -4.26 -5.28 -2.12
CA VAL A 14 -2.83 -4.99 -2.00
C VAL A 14 -2.50 -3.88 -1.00
N HIS A 15 -3.51 -3.31 -0.32
CA HIS A 15 -3.28 -2.13 0.53
C HIS A 15 -4.24 -2.10 1.72
N THR A 16 -3.76 -2.58 2.87
CA THR A 16 -4.45 -2.47 4.16
C THR A 16 -3.46 -2.15 5.28
N HIS A 17 -3.96 -1.50 6.34
CA HIS A 17 -3.14 -1.03 7.45
C HIS A 17 -3.42 -1.80 8.74
N ALA A 18 -2.35 -2.19 9.42
CA ALA A 18 -2.36 -2.47 10.85
C ALA A 18 -2.34 -1.13 11.60
N GLU A 19 -3.48 -0.75 12.18
CA GLU A 19 -3.67 0.54 12.87
C GLU A 19 -3.50 0.45 14.39
N ILE A 20 -3.45 -0.77 14.94
CA ILE A 20 -3.33 -1.05 16.37
C ILE A 20 -2.44 -2.28 16.59
N SER A 21 -1.54 -2.22 17.56
CA SER A 21 -0.75 -3.35 18.02
C SER A 21 -1.53 -4.23 19.00
N LYS A 22 -0.98 -5.40 19.32
CA LYS A 22 -1.48 -6.35 20.33
C LYS A 22 -1.55 -5.74 21.74
N ASP A 23 -0.70 -4.77 22.05
CA ASP A 23 -0.69 -4.08 23.35
C ASP A 23 -1.52 -2.78 23.37
N GLY A 24 -2.21 -2.46 22.27
CA GLY A 24 -3.12 -1.30 22.19
C GLY A 24 -2.44 0.01 21.80
N HIS A 25 -1.19 -0.03 21.35
CA HIS A 25 -0.48 1.11 20.75
C HIS A 25 -0.93 1.36 19.30
N GLY A 26 -1.31 2.59 19.00
CA GLY A 26 -1.83 2.98 17.68
C GLY A 26 -0.74 3.32 16.67
N ALA A 27 -1.01 3.15 15.38
CA ALA A 27 -0.07 3.48 14.31
C ALA A 27 0.19 4.99 14.13
N LEU A 28 -0.72 5.84 14.61
CA LEU A 28 -0.61 7.30 14.58
C LEU A 28 -0.76 7.89 15.99
N SER A 29 -0.24 9.09 16.19
CA SER A 29 -0.51 9.86 17.40
C SER A 29 -2.01 10.14 17.54
N PRO A 30 -2.56 10.32 18.76
CA PRO A 30 -3.99 10.58 18.95
C PRO A 30 -4.50 11.80 18.17
N GLU A 31 -3.67 12.84 18.01
CA GLU A 31 -4.00 14.04 17.23
C GLU A 31 -4.13 13.74 15.73
N LEU A 32 -3.13 13.06 15.14
CA LEU A 32 -3.16 12.71 13.72
C LEU A 32 -4.24 11.66 13.41
N PHE A 33 -4.45 10.71 14.31
CA PHE A 33 -5.53 9.73 14.21
C PHE A 33 -6.90 10.39 14.26
N GLY A 34 -7.11 11.33 15.19
CA GLY A 34 -8.34 12.11 15.32
C GLY A 34 -8.62 12.96 14.08
N ALA A 35 -7.63 13.70 13.58
CA ALA A 35 -7.75 14.51 12.36
C ALA A 35 -8.10 13.65 11.13
N SER A 36 -7.45 12.49 10.99
CA SER A 36 -7.76 11.51 9.94
C SER A 36 -9.21 11.00 10.07
N ALA A 37 -9.63 10.62 11.27
CA ALA A 37 -10.97 10.10 11.52
C ALA A 37 -12.07 11.13 11.20
N GLU A 38 -11.84 12.40 11.57
CA GLU A 38 -12.75 13.50 11.24
C GLU A 38 -12.81 13.76 9.73
N TYR A 39 -11.66 13.86 9.07
CA TYR A 39 -11.56 14.11 7.63
C TYR A 39 -12.30 13.05 6.81
N PHE A 40 -12.08 11.77 7.13
CA PHE A 40 -12.73 10.65 6.44
C PHE A 40 -14.16 10.39 6.90
N LYS A 41 -14.70 11.18 7.84
CA LYS A 41 -16.03 10.98 8.45
C LYS A 41 -16.21 9.54 8.90
N ALA A 42 -15.19 9.01 9.56
CA ALA A 42 -15.12 7.61 9.92
C ALA A 42 -16.31 7.20 10.81
N HIS A 43 -16.97 6.11 10.43
CA HIS A 43 -18.02 5.47 11.22
C HIS A 43 -17.68 3.99 11.39
N GLY A 44 -17.61 3.49 12.63
CA GLY A 44 -17.34 2.07 12.93
C GLY A 44 -15.95 1.78 13.53
N HIS A 45 -15.57 0.49 13.57
CA HIS A 45 -14.31 0.00 14.13
C HIS A 45 -13.14 0.32 13.19
N ARG A 46 -12.37 1.37 13.53
CA ARG A 46 -11.25 1.90 12.72
C ARG A 46 -9.88 1.34 13.08
N THR A 47 -9.82 0.49 14.08
CA THR A 47 -8.60 -0.15 14.57
C THR A 47 -8.83 -1.65 14.71
N PRO A 48 -9.21 -2.36 13.63
CA PRO A 48 -9.29 -3.80 13.67
C PRO A 48 -7.92 -4.38 14.01
N THR A 49 -7.89 -5.33 14.91
CA THR A 49 -6.71 -6.16 15.14
C THR A 49 -6.43 -7.01 13.90
N ILE A 50 -5.18 -7.46 13.75
CA ILE A 50 -4.80 -8.33 12.61
C ILE A 50 -5.62 -9.64 12.61
N ASP A 51 -6.00 -10.16 13.78
CA ASP A 51 -6.87 -11.33 13.88
C ASP A 51 -8.29 -11.07 13.34
N GLU A 52 -8.87 -9.90 13.66
CA GLU A 52 -10.16 -9.46 13.12
C GLU A 52 -10.08 -9.25 11.60
N MET A 53 -8.98 -8.65 11.10
CA MET A 53 -8.71 -8.51 9.67
C MET A 53 -8.68 -9.89 9.00
N ALA A 54 -7.91 -10.84 9.54
CA ALA A 54 -7.82 -12.19 8.99
C ALA A 54 -9.19 -12.87 8.90
N ALA A 55 -9.99 -12.82 9.97
CA ALA A 55 -11.34 -13.37 9.98
C ALA A 55 -12.22 -12.71 8.88
N TYR A 56 -12.20 -11.39 8.81
CA TYR A 56 -12.98 -10.61 7.85
C TYR A 56 -12.63 -10.95 6.38
N TYR A 57 -11.35 -11.07 6.06
CA TYR A 57 -10.89 -11.44 4.71
C TYR A 57 -11.18 -12.91 4.37
N ARG A 58 -11.04 -13.82 5.34
CA ARG A 58 -11.34 -15.25 5.17
C ARG A 58 -12.81 -15.50 4.86
N GLU A 59 -13.74 -14.84 5.55
CA GLU A 59 -15.18 -14.91 5.27
C GLU A 59 -15.52 -14.52 3.82
N ARG A 60 -14.73 -13.61 3.23
CA ARG A 60 -14.93 -13.10 1.87
C ARG A 60 -14.18 -13.90 0.81
N ARG A 61 -13.38 -14.89 1.20
CA ARG A 61 -12.43 -15.60 0.32
C ARG A 61 -11.50 -14.62 -0.38
N MET A 62 -11.00 -13.65 0.38
CA MET A 62 -10.05 -12.65 -0.08
C MET A 62 -8.74 -12.78 0.70
N ALA A 63 -7.65 -12.30 0.12
CA ALA A 63 -6.41 -12.08 0.83
C ALA A 63 -6.10 -10.59 0.92
N ALA A 64 -5.25 -10.21 1.87
CA ALA A 64 -4.81 -8.83 2.08
C ALA A 64 -3.30 -8.74 2.28
N VAL A 65 -2.68 -7.73 1.67
CA VAL A 65 -1.40 -7.20 2.10
C VAL A 65 -1.62 -6.31 3.31
N VAL A 66 -0.88 -6.56 4.38
CA VAL A 66 -0.99 -5.82 5.66
C VAL A 66 0.35 -5.20 6.01
N PHE A 67 0.34 -3.92 6.36
CA PHE A 67 1.53 -3.20 6.82
C PHE A 67 1.16 -2.13 7.85
N THR A 68 2.17 -1.62 8.56
CA THR A 68 2.09 -0.33 9.28
C THR A 68 2.97 0.70 8.55
N VAL A 69 3.04 1.93 9.06
CA VAL A 69 3.91 2.99 8.51
C VAL A 69 4.91 3.43 9.58
N ASP A 70 6.20 3.32 9.24
CA ASP A 70 7.29 3.78 10.09
C ASP A 70 7.67 5.22 9.74
N ALA A 71 7.18 6.17 10.53
CA ALA A 71 7.47 7.59 10.37
C ALA A 71 8.06 8.21 11.64
N GLU A 72 8.83 7.42 12.38
CA GLU A 72 9.40 7.82 13.68
C GLU A 72 10.26 9.09 13.57
N HIS A 73 11.01 9.27 12.47
CA HIS A 73 11.85 10.45 12.29
C HIS A 73 11.02 11.74 12.23
N ALA A 74 9.97 11.74 11.41
CA ALA A 74 9.18 12.92 11.13
C ALA A 74 8.15 13.23 12.21
N THR A 75 7.61 12.19 12.86
CA THR A 75 6.49 12.34 13.81
C THR A 75 6.90 12.21 15.27
N GLY A 76 8.04 11.58 15.56
CA GLY A 76 8.45 11.21 16.91
C GLY A 76 7.55 10.16 17.58
N HIS A 77 6.55 9.62 16.86
CA HIS A 77 5.62 8.62 17.35
C HIS A 77 6.16 7.22 17.01
N PRO A 78 6.28 6.30 17.99
CA PRO A 78 6.79 4.97 17.73
C PRO A 78 5.86 4.21 16.78
N ARG A 79 6.44 3.46 15.84
CA ARG A 79 5.67 2.61 14.91
C ARG A 79 5.12 1.37 15.63
N ILE A 80 4.13 0.70 15.02
CA ILE A 80 3.86 -0.71 15.33
C ILE A 80 5.04 -1.55 14.79
N SER A 81 5.48 -2.54 15.55
CA SER A 81 6.63 -3.38 15.15
C SER A 81 6.34 -4.12 13.84
N ASN A 82 7.31 -4.09 12.91
CA ASN A 82 7.23 -4.86 11.67
C ASN A 82 7.21 -6.36 11.95
N GLU A 83 7.97 -6.81 12.95
CA GLU A 83 8.00 -8.20 13.41
C GLU A 83 6.64 -8.64 13.93
N GLU A 84 5.98 -7.80 14.74
CA GLU A 84 4.65 -8.10 15.26
C GLU A 84 3.63 -8.25 14.11
N VAL A 85 3.66 -7.36 13.12
CA VAL A 85 2.79 -7.45 11.94
C VAL A 85 3.10 -8.73 11.17
N ALA A 86 4.38 -9.03 10.93
CA ALA A 86 4.81 -10.20 10.17
C ALA A 86 4.45 -11.52 10.86
N GLU A 87 4.69 -11.65 12.16
CA GLU A 87 4.34 -12.82 12.96
C GLU A 87 2.83 -13.04 13.02
N SER A 88 2.05 -11.95 13.14
CA SER A 88 0.60 -12.03 13.13
C SER A 88 0.07 -12.44 11.75
N CYS A 89 0.66 -11.93 10.66
CA CYS A 89 0.32 -12.40 9.32
C CYS A 89 0.73 -13.86 9.09
N ALA A 90 1.87 -14.30 9.64
CA ALA A 90 2.31 -15.69 9.54
C ALA A 90 1.33 -16.66 10.23
N ALA A 91 0.69 -16.23 11.33
CA ALA A 91 -0.38 -16.99 11.98
C ALA A 91 -1.66 -17.11 11.13
N HIS A 92 -1.85 -16.23 10.14
CA HIS A 92 -3.00 -16.18 9.21
C HIS A 92 -2.57 -16.20 7.74
N ALA A 93 -1.51 -16.95 7.44
CA ALA A 93 -0.86 -16.90 6.12
C ALA A 93 -1.73 -17.47 4.97
N ASP A 94 -2.89 -18.04 5.28
CA ASP A 94 -3.91 -18.43 4.30
C ASP A 94 -4.60 -17.23 3.65
N VAL A 95 -4.61 -16.06 4.33
CA VAL A 95 -5.29 -14.84 3.87
C VAL A 95 -4.48 -13.55 4.04
N LEU A 96 -3.43 -13.52 4.85
CA LEU A 96 -2.63 -12.32 5.07
C LEU A 96 -1.21 -12.43 4.48
N ILE A 97 -0.73 -11.32 3.93
CA ILE A 97 0.60 -11.18 3.31
C ILE A 97 1.31 -10.01 4.00
N PRO A 98 2.41 -10.24 4.72
CA PRO A 98 3.07 -9.16 5.47
C PRO A 98 3.90 -8.28 4.55
N PHE A 99 3.63 -6.98 4.59
CA PHE A 99 4.56 -5.94 4.15
C PHE A 99 5.10 -5.21 5.39
N ALA A 100 6.27 -4.62 5.26
CA ALA A 100 6.90 -3.82 6.32
C ALA A 100 6.99 -2.34 5.93
N SER A 101 7.29 -1.48 6.88
CA SER A 101 7.70 -0.10 6.60
C SER A 101 8.95 0.23 7.40
N VAL A 102 9.96 0.78 6.74
CA VAL A 102 11.21 1.20 7.36
C VAL A 102 11.44 2.65 6.97
N ASP A 103 11.60 3.51 7.97
CA ASP A 103 11.89 4.93 7.79
C ASP A 103 13.27 5.08 7.10
N PRO A 104 13.34 5.69 5.90
CA PRO A 104 14.61 5.89 5.19
C PRO A 104 15.67 6.65 6.00
N HIS A 105 15.26 7.49 6.96
CA HIS A 105 16.18 8.21 7.85
C HIS A 105 16.98 7.30 8.79
N LYS A 106 16.62 6.01 8.91
CA LYS A 106 17.39 4.99 9.66
C LYS A 106 18.67 4.57 8.95
N GLY A 107 18.87 4.96 7.70
CA GLY A 107 20.09 4.69 6.93
C GLY A 107 20.49 3.22 6.95
N ARG A 108 21.78 2.94 7.20
CA ARG A 108 22.32 1.56 7.17
C ARG A 108 21.66 0.62 8.19
N ALA A 109 21.11 1.14 9.30
CA ALA A 109 20.37 0.33 10.25
C ALA A 109 19.04 -0.13 9.65
N GLY A 110 18.32 0.78 8.98
CA GLY A 110 17.09 0.46 8.24
C GLY A 110 17.33 -0.57 7.14
N VAL A 111 18.43 -0.47 6.40
CA VAL A 111 18.79 -1.48 5.37
C VAL A 111 18.98 -2.88 5.96
N ARG A 112 19.68 -2.99 7.10
CA ARG A 112 19.83 -4.29 7.80
C ARG A 112 18.50 -4.82 8.31
N GLU A 113 17.65 -3.93 8.81
CA GLU A 113 16.31 -4.29 9.26
C GLU A 113 15.48 -4.84 8.10
N ALA A 114 15.47 -4.17 6.94
CA ALA A 114 14.73 -4.59 5.76
C ALA A 114 15.13 -6.00 5.28
N ARG A 115 16.44 -6.28 5.18
CA ARG A 115 16.93 -7.62 4.81
C ARG A 115 16.47 -8.68 5.80
N ARG A 116 16.65 -8.43 7.10
CA ARG A 116 16.23 -9.35 8.16
C ARG A 116 14.72 -9.63 8.10
N LEU A 117 13.90 -8.61 7.88
CA LEU A 117 12.44 -8.75 7.79
C LEU A 117 12.03 -9.67 6.63
N VAL A 118 12.69 -9.57 5.47
CA VAL A 118 12.42 -10.47 4.35
C VAL A 118 12.94 -11.89 4.62
N GLU A 119 14.19 -12.00 5.06
CA GLU A 119 14.90 -13.29 5.21
C GLU A 119 14.39 -14.13 6.39
N GLU A 120 14.07 -13.49 7.52
CA GLU A 120 13.71 -14.18 8.77
C GLU A 120 12.20 -14.16 9.07
N TYR A 121 11.50 -13.09 8.66
CA TYR A 121 10.07 -12.90 8.98
C TYR A 121 9.13 -13.10 7.79
N GLY A 122 9.68 -13.37 6.60
CA GLY A 122 8.89 -13.64 5.41
C GLY A 122 8.13 -12.42 4.87
N VAL A 123 8.60 -11.21 5.17
CA VAL A 123 8.05 -9.97 4.59
C VAL A 123 8.14 -10.02 3.06
N ARG A 124 7.04 -9.63 2.40
CA ARG A 124 6.84 -9.77 0.95
C ARG A 124 6.82 -8.44 0.20
N GLY A 125 7.16 -7.34 0.85
CA GLY A 125 7.23 -6.01 0.26
C GLY A 125 7.32 -4.90 1.30
N PHE A 126 7.51 -3.67 0.84
CA PHE A 126 7.70 -2.51 1.71
C PHE A 126 6.75 -1.36 1.38
N LYS A 127 6.18 -0.74 2.40
CA LYS A 127 5.33 0.46 2.33
C LYS A 127 6.14 1.71 2.66
N PHE A 128 6.06 2.69 1.77
CA PHE A 128 6.49 4.06 1.99
C PHE A 128 5.30 5.02 1.99
N HIS A 129 5.32 5.99 2.90
CA HIS A 129 4.45 7.15 2.91
C HIS A 129 5.30 8.43 2.95
N PRO A 130 5.89 8.86 1.81
CA PRO A 130 6.88 9.94 1.78
C PRO A 130 6.45 11.25 2.44
N SER A 131 5.17 11.64 2.27
CA SER A 131 4.62 12.83 2.92
C SER A 131 4.65 12.78 4.46
N ILE A 132 4.44 11.61 5.06
CA ILE A 132 4.39 11.42 6.52
C ILE A 132 5.77 11.08 7.07
N GLN A 133 6.59 10.36 6.30
CA GLN A 133 7.99 10.07 6.60
C GLN A 133 8.93 11.26 6.28
N ALA A 134 8.40 12.35 5.73
CA ALA A 134 9.07 13.62 5.44
C ALA A 134 10.29 13.56 4.49
N PHE A 135 10.30 12.64 3.54
CA PHE A 135 11.36 12.51 2.53
C PHE A 135 10.81 12.57 1.10
N ALA A 136 11.64 12.96 0.13
CA ALA A 136 11.30 12.87 -1.29
C ALA A 136 11.72 11.49 -1.83
N PRO A 137 10.87 10.75 -2.58
CA PRO A 137 11.22 9.44 -3.12
C PRO A 137 12.54 9.36 -3.88
N ASP A 138 12.90 10.41 -4.62
CA ASP A 138 14.13 10.54 -5.40
C ASP A 138 15.36 10.98 -4.56
N ASP A 139 15.19 11.20 -3.25
CA ASP A 139 16.30 11.55 -2.37
C ASP A 139 17.26 10.37 -2.18
N ARG A 140 18.56 10.61 -2.43
CA ARG A 140 19.63 9.64 -2.25
C ARG A 140 19.73 9.07 -0.84
N LEU A 141 19.13 9.71 0.17
CA LEU A 141 19.02 9.16 1.51
C LEU A 141 18.29 7.79 1.52
N ALA A 142 17.30 7.61 0.63
CA ALA A 142 16.46 6.42 0.59
C ALA A 142 17.01 5.31 -0.34
N TYR A 143 17.93 5.65 -1.23
CA TYR A 143 18.45 4.74 -2.26
C TYR A 143 19.08 3.44 -1.72
N PRO A 144 19.85 3.45 -0.62
CA PRO A 144 20.37 2.20 -0.05
C PRO A 144 19.26 1.21 0.37
N LEU A 145 18.08 1.72 0.71
CA LEU A 145 16.93 0.89 1.03
C LEU A 145 16.31 0.32 -0.25
N TYR A 146 16.18 1.12 -1.31
CA TYR A 146 15.65 0.66 -2.60
C TYR A 146 16.55 -0.37 -3.28
N GLU A 147 17.86 -0.16 -3.26
CA GLU A 147 18.86 -1.13 -3.73
C GLU A 147 18.67 -2.49 -3.03
N ALA A 148 18.54 -2.48 -1.69
CA ALA A 148 18.30 -3.71 -0.94
C ALA A 148 16.95 -4.36 -1.28
N ILE A 149 15.89 -3.57 -1.47
CA ILE A 149 14.56 -4.08 -1.81
C ILE A 149 14.54 -4.69 -3.22
N GLU A 150 15.21 -4.06 -4.18
CA GLU A 150 15.38 -4.56 -5.54
C GLU A 150 16.16 -5.89 -5.54
N GLU A 151 17.28 -5.97 -4.82
CA GLU A 151 18.05 -7.22 -4.66
C GLU A 151 17.24 -8.35 -4.02
N LEU A 152 16.38 -8.03 -3.04
CA LEU A 152 15.48 -8.99 -2.40
C LEU A 152 14.32 -9.42 -3.32
N GLY A 153 14.11 -8.72 -4.43
CA GLY A 153 13.08 -9.05 -5.42
C GLY A 153 11.65 -8.85 -4.93
N VAL A 154 11.44 -8.02 -3.89
CA VAL A 154 10.12 -7.73 -3.32
C VAL A 154 9.64 -6.33 -3.74
N PRO A 155 8.32 -6.11 -3.88
CA PRO A 155 7.80 -4.81 -4.30
C PRO A 155 7.95 -3.70 -3.26
N ALA A 156 8.06 -2.47 -3.75
CA ALA A 156 7.96 -1.23 -2.98
C ALA A 156 6.65 -0.50 -3.33
N LEU A 157 5.81 -0.27 -2.33
CA LEU A 157 4.54 0.42 -2.45
C LEU A 157 4.70 1.84 -1.91
N PHE A 158 4.55 2.84 -2.77
CA PHE A 158 4.69 4.26 -2.43
C PHE A 158 3.32 4.91 -2.32
N HIS A 159 3.06 5.62 -1.23
CA HIS A 159 1.89 6.49 -1.17
C HIS A 159 2.02 7.60 -2.21
N THR A 160 1.03 7.71 -3.11
CA THR A 160 0.97 8.77 -4.12
C THR A 160 -0.36 9.51 -4.07
N GLY A 161 -0.33 10.80 -4.42
CA GLY A 161 -1.47 11.69 -4.29
C GLY A 161 -1.64 12.31 -2.89
N GLN A 162 -2.76 12.98 -2.73
CA GLN A 162 -3.19 13.65 -1.51
C GLN A 162 -3.36 12.62 -0.37
N THR A 163 -2.95 13.02 0.84
CA THR A 163 -3.28 12.31 2.08
C THR A 163 -4.34 13.06 2.89
N GLY A 164 -5.20 12.32 3.59
CA GLY A 164 -6.12 12.89 4.60
C GLY A 164 -5.47 13.09 5.97
N ILE A 165 -4.26 12.55 6.18
CA ILE A 165 -3.54 12.73 7.45
C ILE A 165 -3.04 14.17 7.54
N GLY A 166 -3.32 14.83 8.68
CA GLY A 166 -3.04 16.26 8.89
C GLY A 166 -4.04 17.20 8.23
N ALA A 167 -5.04 16.70 7.49
CA ALA A 167 -6.09 17.54 6.93
C ALA A 167 -6.88 18.25 8.05
N GLY A 168 -7.15 19.55 7.87
CA GLY A 168 -7.84 20.37 8.87
C GLY A 168 -6.93 20.91 9.99
N VAL A 169 -5.70 20.42 10.14
CA VAL A 169 -4.70 20.93 11.08
C VAL A 169 -3.99 22.16 10.48
N PRO A 170 -3.66 23.22 11.27
CA PRO A 170 -2.91 24.38 10.77
C PRO A 170 -1.62 23.97 10.05
N GLY A 171 -1.44 24.46 8.82
CA GLY A 171 -0.29 24.10 7.97
C GLY A 171 -0.20 22.63 7.61
N GLY A 172 -1.29 21.85 7.75
CA GLY A 172 -1.31 20.41 7.52
C GLY A 172 -0.45 19.62 8.51
N GLY A 173 -0.16 20.18 9.69
CA GLY A 173 0.79 19.58 10.64
C GLY A 173 2.23 19.54 10.12
N GLY A 174 2.56 20.35 9.10
CA GLY A 174 3.88 20.34 8.45
C GLY A 174 4.04 19.26 7.37
N ILE A 175 3.02 18.44 7.13
CA ILE A 175 3.01 17.40 6.11
C ILE A 175 3.00 18.04 4.71
N ARG A 176 3.94 17.62 3.86
CA ARG A 176 4.13 18.19 2.52
C ARG A 176 3.61 17.24 1.45
N LEU A 177 2.46 17.55 0.87
CA LEU A 177 1.83 16.74 -0.19
C LEU A 177 2.74 16.50 -1.41
N ARG A 178 3.66 17.43 -1.73
CA ARG A 178 4.57 17.30 -2.87
C ARG A 178 5.42 16.02 -2.85
N TYR A 179 5.66 15.44 -1.67
CA TYR A 179 6.43 14.20 -1.57
C TYR A 179 5.65 12.97 -2.08
N SER A 180 4.33 13.11 -2.26
CA SER A 180 3.48 12.10 -2.88
C SER A 180 3.26 12.32 -4.38
N ASP A 181 4.02 13.22 -5.01
CA ASP A 181 3.98 13.41 -6.47
C ASP A 181 4.60 12.17 -7.15
N PRO A 182 3.85 11.43 -8.00
CA PRO A 182 4.35 10.22 -8.66
C PRO A 182 5.55 10.49 -9.58
N MET A 183 5.80 11.73 -10.01
CA MET A 183 7.01 12.07 -10.77
C MET A 183 8.29 11.89 -9.96
N LEU A 184 8.25 12.00 -8.62
CA LEU A 184 9.40 11.67 -7.78
C LEU A 184 9.68 10.16 -7.78
N VAL A 185 8.65 9.34 -7.96
CA VAL A 185 8.79 7.88 -8.09
C VAL A 185 9.22 7.48 -9.51
N ASP A 186 8.98 8.32 -10.52
CA ASP A 186 9.53 8.11 -11.87
C ASP A 186 11.05 8.02 -11.86
N ASP A 187 11.71 8.94 -11.15
CA ASP A 187 13.17 8.95 -10.98
C ASP A 187 13.66 7.67 -10.29
N VAL A 188 12.95 7.21 -9.25
CA VAL A 188 13.24 5.92 -8.61
C VAL A 188 13.15 4.77 -9.61
N ALA A 189 12.13 4.75 -10.48
CA ALA A 189 11.97 3.73 -11.51
C ALA A 189 13.01 3.82 -12.64
N VAL A 190 13.67 4.98 -12.82
CA VAL A 190 14.84 5.11 -13.72
C VAL A 190 16.06 4.49 -13.08
N ASP A 191 16.31 4.80 -11.81
CA ASP A 191 17.54 4.44 -11.12
C ASP A 191 17.55 2.98 -10.62
N PHE A 192 16.37 2.39 -10.38
CA PHE A 192 16.17 1.00 -9.98
C PHE A 192 15.23 0.29 -10.99
N PRO A 193 15.74 -0.06 -12.17
CA PRO A 193 14.90 -0.48 -13.30
C PRO A 193 14.23 -1.86 -13.11
N GLU A 194 14.66 -2.68 -12.15
CA GLU A 194 14.07 -4.00 -11.84
C GLU A 194 13.20 -3.95 -10.57
N LEU A 195 13.17 -2.82 -9.87
CA LEU A 195 12.31 -2.61 -8.71
C LEU A 195 10.84 -2.62 -9.14
N ARG A 196 10.07 -3.51 -8.51
CA ARG A 196 8.62 -3.56 -8.67
C ARG A 196 7.99 -2.49 -7.80
N ILE A 197 7.36 -1.51 -8.44
CA ILE A 197 6.82 -0.34 -7.76
C ILE A 197 5.29 -0.36 -7.84
N ILE A 198 4.62 -0.09 -6.72
CA ILE A 198 3.18 0.16 -6.67
C ILE A 198 2.96 1.62 -6.27
N LEU A 199 2.37 2.41 -7.16
CA LEU A 199 1.86 3.74 -6.86
C LEU A 199 0.50 3.56 -6.18
N ALA A 200 0.45 3.83 -4.87
CA ALA A 200 -0.77 3.66 -4.11
C ALA A 200 -1.74 4.78 -4.34
N HIS A 201 -3.00 4.38 -4.39
CA HIS A 201 -4.14 5.22 -4.71
C HIS A 201 -4.12 5.71 -6.18
N PRO A 202 -5.26 6.25 -6.66
CA PRO A 202 -5.36 6.93 -7.96
C PRO A 202 -4.49 8.21 -8.13
N SER A 203 -3.54 8.48 -7.22
CA SER A 203 -2.59 9.60 -7.26
C SER A 203 -3.21 11.01 -7.34
N PHE A 204 -4.49 11.20 -7.01
CA PHE A 204 -5.14 12.52 -7.06
C PHE A 204 -4.31 13.58 -6.30
N PRO A 205 -3.99 14.75 -6.89
CA PRO A 205 -4.44 15.24 -8.19
C PRO A 205 -3.58 14.81 -9.40
N TRP A 206 -2.41 14.21 -9.18
CA TRP A 206 -1.43 13.81 -10.20
C TRP A 206 -1.75 12.48 -10.89
N GLN A 207 -3.02 12.32 -11.26
CA GLN A 207 -3.49 11.07 -11.83
C GLN A 207 -2.91 10.82 -13.23
N ASP A 208 -2.78 11.87 -14.04
CA ASP A 208 -2.30 11.75 -15.41
C ASP A 208 -0.78 11.45 -15.43
N GLU A 209 -0.03 11.99 -14.47
CA GLU A 209 1.37 11.69 -14.22
C GLU A 209 1.55 10.21 -13.83
N ALA A 210 0.75 9.70 -12.88
CA ALA A 210 0.79 8.28 -12.52
C ALA A 210 0.49 7.36 -13.71
N LEU A 211 -0.49 7.73 -14.54
CA LEU A 211 -0.79 7.01 -15.78
C LEU A 211 0.39 7.04 -16.77
N ALA A 212 1.07 8.18 -16.91
CA ALA A 212 2.23 8.32 -17.77
C ALA A 212 3.39 7.41 -17.30
N VAL A 213 3.71 7.44 -16.01
CA VAL A 213 4.77 6.60 -15.42
C VAL A 213 4.44 5.12 -15.59
N ALA A 214 3.25 4.66 -15.19
CA ALA A 214 2.87 3.24 -15.29
C ALA A 214 2.78 2.73 -16.74
N THR A 215 2.47 3.61 -17.69
CA THR A 215 2.48 3.26 -19.12
C THR A 215 3.92 3.11 -19.63
N HIS A 216 4.82 4.00 -19.21
CA HIS A 216 6.20 4.02 -19.67
C HIS A 216 7.07 2.92 -19.03
N LYS A 217 6.94 2.68 -17.72
CA LYS A 217 7.83 1.79 -16.96
C LYS A 217 7.24 0.38 -16.82
N PRO A 218 7.96 -0.69 -17.19
CA PRO A 218 7.41 -2.06 -17.20
C PRO A 218 6.99 -2.57 -15.81
N TYR A 219 7.70 -2.18 -14.76
CA TYR A 219 7.50 -2.68 -13.38
C TYR A 219 6.79 -1.69 -12.44
N VAL A 220 6.14 -0.65 -12.98
CA VAL A 220 5.32 0.28 -12.20
C VAL A 220 3.84 -0.06 -12.34
N TYR A 221 3.19 -0.26 -11.21
CA TYR A 221 1.79 -0.61 -11.03
C TYR A 221 1.04 0.53 -10.34
N ILE A 222 -0.30 0.54 -10.46
CA ILE A 222 -1.17 1.47 -9.73
C ILE A 222 -2.16 0.64 -8.92
N ASP A 223 -2.27 0.86 -7.62
CA ASP A 223 -3.42 0.37 -6.87
C ASP A 223 -4.52 1.44 -6.74
N LEU A 224 -5.75 0.98 -6.59
CA LEU A 224 -6.94 1.83 -6.59
C LEU A 224 -7.49 2.11 -5.18
N SER A 225 -6.64 1.98 -4.17
CA SER A 225 -7.01 2.12 -2.75
C SER A 225 -7.29 3.56 -2.33
N GLY A 226 -7.88 3.75 -1.15
CA GLY A 226 -8.02 5.08 -0.49
C GLY A 226 -9.09 5.99 -1.11
N TRP A 227 -9.66 5.60 -2.25
CA TRP A 227 -10.70 6.35 -2.94
C TRP A 227 -11.86 5.43 -3.31
N SER A 228 -13.09 5.91 -3.11
CA SER A 228 -14.27 5.20 -3.59
C SER A 228 -14.27 5.20 -5.13
N PRO A 229 -14.41 4.03 -5.78
CA PRO A 229 -14.37 3.91 -7.23
C PRO A 229 -15.33 4.81 -8.00
N LYS A 230 -16.44 5.21 -7.39
CA LYS A 230 -17.41 6.14 -8.00
C LYS A 230 -16.83 7.53 -8.30
N TYR A 231 -15.69 7.88 -7.71
CA TYR A 231 -14.99 9.15 -7.94
C TYR A 231 -13.80 9.02 -8.90
N PHE A 232 -13.51 7.81 -9.42
CA PHE A 232 -12.43 7.65 -10.38
C PHE A 232 -12.74 8.42 -11.65
N PRO A 233 -11.77 9.20 -12.16
CA PRO A 233 -12.02 10.00 -13.33
C PRO A 233 -12.05 9.08 -14.58
N PRO A 234 -12.79 9.44 -15.65
CA PRO A 234 -13.01 8.53 -16.79
C PRO A 234 -11.72 8.04 -17.46
N GLN A 235 -10.65 8.84 -17.46
CA GLN A 235 -9.37 8.44 -18.04
C GLN A 235 -8.72 7.27 -17.28
N LEU A 236 -8.83 7.22 -15.95
CA LEU A 236 -8.33 6.09 -15.17
C LEU A 236 -9.03 4.80 -15.57
N VAL A 237 -10.35 4.84 -15.64
CA VAL A 237 -11.19 3.70 -16.02
C VAL A 237 -10.85 3.24 -17.43
N ARG A 238 -10.63 4.17 -18.37
CA ARG A 238 -10.21 3.86 -19.74
C ARG A 238 -8.84 3.18 -19.79
N TYR A 239 -7.83 3.71 -19.08
CA TYR A 239 -6.48 3.13 -19.07
C TYR A 239 -6.46 1.75 -18.41
N ALA A 240 -7.15 1.59 -17.28
CA ALA A 240 -7.32 0.31 -16.60
C ALA A 240 -7.98 -0.75 -17.51
N ASN A 241 -8.89 -0.35 -18.41
CA ASN A 241 -9.51 -1.23 -19.40
C ASN A 241 -8.64 -1.56 -20.62
N THR A 242 -7.54 -0.85 -20.84
CA THR A 242 -6.79 -0.89 -22.09
C THR A 242 -5.29 -1.04 -21.83
N LEU A 243 -4.55 0.07 -21.79
CA LEU A 243 -3.09 0.13 -21.72
C LEU A 243 -2.52 -0.48 -20.44
N LEU A 244 -3.24 -0.34 -19.32
CA LEU A 244 -2.78 -0.73 -17.98
C LEU A 244 -3.55 -1.91 -17.40
N LYS A 245 -4.30 -2.67 -18.20
CA LYS A 245 -5.13 -3.80 -17.73
C LYS A 245 -4.36 -4.87 -16.94
N ASP A 246 -3.05 -4.96 -17.15
CA ASP A 246 -2.14 -5.91 -16.49
C ASP A 246 -1.29 -5.26 -15.36
N LYS A 247 -1.52 -3.97 -15.08
CA LYS A 247 -0.76 -3.14 -14.13
C LYS A 247 -1.60 -2.39 -13.08
N VAL A 248 -2.92 -2.54 -13.14
CA VAL A 248 -3.83 -1.95 -12.15
C VAL A 248 -4.24 -3.01 -11.13
N LEU A 249 -4.22 -2.66 -9.85
CA LEU A 249 -4.44 -3.54 -8.71
C LEU A 249 -5.63 -3.07 -7.86
N PHE A 250 -6.36 -4.02 -7.31
CA PHE A 250 -7.34 -3.76 -6.26
C PHE A 250 -6.62 -3.51 -4.93
N GLY A 251 -6.98 -2.40 -4.28
CA GLY A 251 -6.72 -2.18 -2.87
C GLY A 251 -7.87 -1.38 -2.27
N SER A 252 -8.15 -1.53 -0.98
CA SER A 252 -9.22 -0.78 -0.31
C SER A 252 -8.72 0.38 0.54
N ASP A 253 -7.49 0.30 1.08
CA ASP A 253 -7.01 1.16 2.17
C ASP A 253 -7.76 0.89 3.50
N TYR A 254 -8.23 -0.36 3.70
CA TYR A 254 -8.85 -0.78 4.94
C TYR A 254 -7.89 -0.54 6.13
N PRO A 255 -8.35 0.06 7.25
CA PRO A 255 -9.76 0.26 7.64
C PRO A 255 -10.42 1.58 7.20
N VAL A 256 -9.78 2.41 6.38
CA VAL A 256 -10.37 3.68 5.92
C VAL A 256 -11.61 3.43 5.04
N ILE A 257 -11.50 2.53 4.06
CA ILE A 257 -12.63 2.07 3.25
C ILE A 257 -12.75 0.56 3.38
N THR A 258 -13.95 0.04 3.64
CA THR A 258 -14.15 -1.41 3.70
C THR A 258 -14.09 -2.03 2.30
N PRO A 259 -13.52 -3.24 2.15
CA PRO A 259 -13.53 -3.98 0.89
C PRO A 259 -14.95 -4.14 0.30
N ASP A 260 -15.95 -4.44 1.13
CA ASP A 260 -17.35 -4.53 0.67
C ASP A 260 -17.83 -3.22 0.03
N ARG A 261 -17.52 -2.08 0.67
CA ARG A 261 -17.91 -0.76 0.17
C ARG A 261 -17.20 -0.42 -1.13
N TRP A 262 -15.90 -0.68 -1.19
CA TRP A 262 -15.07 -0.43 -2.37
C TRP A 262 -15.57 -1.29 -3.55
N LEU A 263 -15.76 -2.60 -3.34
CA LEU A 263 -16.22 -3.54 -4.37
C LEU A 263 -17.62 -3.19 -4.88
N ALA A 264 -18.53 -2.73 -4.02
CA ALA A 264 -19.88 -2.32 -4.41
C ALA A 264 -19.88 -1.10 -5.35
N ASP A 265 -18.95 -0.16 -5.16
CA ASP A 265 -18.81 0.99 -6.08
C ASP A 265 -18.01 0.60 -7.33
N PHE A 266 -16.98 -0.24 -7.21
CA PHE A 266 -16.23 -0.76 -8.35
C PHE A 266 -17.11 -1.56 -9.32
N ALA A 267 -18.07 -2.33 -8.79
CA ALA A 267 -19.00 -3.12 -9.60
C ALA A 267 -19.80 -2.28 -10.61
N LYS A 268 -20.02 -0.98 -10.30
CA LYS A 268 -20.76 -0.02 -11.12
C LYS A 268 -19.90 0.64 -12.21
N LEU A 269 -18.58 0.48 -12.17
CA LEU A 269 -17.70 0.99 -13.20
C LEU A 269 -17.81 0.16 -14.48
N ASP A 270 -17.66 0.83 -15.62
CA ASP A 270 -17.58 0.21 -16.94
C ASP A 270 -16.20 -0.44 -17.14
N ILE A 271 -15.97 -1.54 -16.42
CA ILE A 271 -14.78 -2.39 -16.54
C ILE A 271 -15.17 -3.64 -17.31
N LYS A 272 -14.44 -3.94 -18.39
CA LYS A 272 -14.67 -5.11 -19.23
C LYS A 272 -14.62 -6.41 -18.41
N PRO A 273 -15.49 -7.40 -18.69
CA PRO A 273 -15.55 -8.64 -17.92
C PRO A 273 -14.20 -9.39 -17.81
N GLU A 274 -13.38 -9.35 -18.86
CA GLU A 274 -12.06 -9.99 -18.91
C GLU A 274 -10.95 -9.20 -18.18
N VAL A 275 -11.16 -7.90 -17.92
CA VAL A 275 -10.22 -7.05 -17.18
C VAL A 275 -10.49 -7.12 -15.67
N ARG A 276 -11.76 -7.31 -15.28
CA ARG A 276 -12.18 -7.30 -13.88
C ARG A 276 -11.41 -8.31 -13.00
N PRO A 277 -11.23 -9.60 -13.39
CA PRO A 277 -10.43 -10.55 -12.61
C PRO A 277 -8.96 -10.15 -12.49
N LYS A 278 -8.39 -9.48 -13.51
CA LYS A 278 -7.01 -9.00 -13.48
C LYS A 278 -6.79 -7.97 -12.39
N ILE A 279 -7.66 -6.96 -12.35
CA ILE A 279 -7.60 -5.89 -11.34
C ILE A 279 -7.83 -6.47 -9.94
N LEU A 280 -8.86 -7.31 -9.78
CA LEU A 280 -9.23 -7.84 -8.47
C LEU A 280 -8.22 -8.86 -7.92
N LYS A 281 -7.52 -9.61 -8.78
CA LYS A 281 -6.72 -10.75 -8.33
C LYS A 281 -5.48 -11.02 -9.17
N ASP A 282 -5.62 -11.25 -10.48
CA ASP A 282 -4.56 -11.94 -11.24
C ASP A 282 -3.27 -11.11 -11.34
N ASN A 283 -3.40 -9.78 -11.45
CA ASN A 283 -2.23 -8.90 -11.46
C ASN A 283 -1.48 -8.93 -10.13
N ALA A 284 -2.20 -8.88 -9.01
CA ALA A 284 -1.60 -8.95 -7.68
C ALA A 284 -0.97 -10.32 -7.41
N ALA A 285 -1.63 -11.41 -7.82
CA ALA A 285 -1.11 -12.76 -7.68
C ALA A 285 0.22 -12.95 -8.43
N ARG A 286 0.32 -12.43 -9.66
CA ARG A 286 1.57 -12.44 -10.45
C ARG A 286 2.65 -11.56 -9.82
N LEU A 287 2.30 -10.33 -9.43
CA LEU A 287 3.24 -9.38 -8.83
C LEU A 287 3.85 -9.91 -7.52
N LEU A 288 3.03 -10.57 -6.71
CA LEU A 288 3.41 -11.14 -5.41
C LEU A 288 3.94 -12.58 -5.53
N GLY A 289 4.17 -13.11 -6.75
CA GLY A 289 4.70 -14.45 -6.95
C GLY A 289 3.88 -15.56 -6.29
N LEU A 290 2.55 -15.42 -6.30
CA LEU A 290 1.60 -16.40 -5.74
C LEU A 290 1.13 -17.43 -6.80
N THR A 291 1.46 -17.20 -8.06
CA THR A 291 1.23 -18.16 -9.14
C THR A 291 2.49 -19.01 -9.35
N THR A 292 2.28 -20.30 -9.54
CA THR A 292 3.29 -21.17 -10.15
C THR A 292 3.03 -21.09 -11.66
N ASP A 293 3.80 -20.27 -12.36
CA ASP A 293 3.79 -20.32 -13.82
C ASP A 293 4.30 -21.68 -14.32
#